data_AF-A0A0W0Z982-F1
#
_entry.id   AF-A0A0W0Z982-F1
#
_cell.length_a   1.000
_cell.length_b   1.000
_cell.length_c   1.000
_cell.angle_alpha   90.00
_cell.angle_beta   90.00
_cell.angle_gamma   90.00
#
_symmetry.space_group_name_H-M   'P 1'
#
loop_
_entity.id
_entity.type
_entity.pdbx_description
1 polymer ?
#
loop_
_entity_poly.entity_id
_entity_poly.type
_entity_poly.pdbx_seq_one_letter_code
_entity_poly.pdbx_strand_id
1 'polypeptide(L)'
;MSNKQKVNTEQYLVIKNLNNYMKSHNLPITLDKGGICHALSTLYIKYVLDGKEKEFEELLAYIAQKIPIPGKQYLDEKLFILIEKIIALQVSNDHSTRNKYTQSNSHEQLDVKGKNLQSIFKVGLQTSHENWAKIMQDIDLQANEVMRVSTLEHTIAIARDENGTYKVYDPNNTRVCQKFDDASQMTKWLSKNAFNFSLLPFGSKTLDMNIDVISTESPIARRFPDKNKLFDDYLTPSQRELTNNKGGGLHFAMTFDDAEAVEYILKDKKFNRGEFVHTALCGIARDSENALAILINNRDKKEHLGDLQAILLHAISSGKYRCMQKLLEIEEVKAFYHDYIKDHPTKMLRMAFSGMNEQSIDKVFNDFITHYDSANNLTKTAVSTLIDISISKKNPVAITILAGKINYFDKKITDHAQRLTFIKQAIEHNDPLMVRTLIKNLNLSSDELNCLNIGVSMVNKYNVEIFTTLKEKGFQFSPQADDLIERKQQQSIGVVKSIGLALTRFSEFLTQQNKIKVDHDKIKQNFTLFKERNSTLRNEGIGPAEPGKSMVPG
;
A
#
# COMPACT_ATOMS: atom_id res chain seq x y z
N MET A 1 5.95 39.58 -18.40
CA MET A 1 5.31 38.28 -18.10
C MET A 1 6.09 37.19 -18.81
N SER A 2 6.94 36.44 -18.11
CA SER A 2 7.67 35.33 -18.75
C SER A 2 6.76 34.10 -18.84
N ASN A 3 6.76 33.46 -20.01
CA ASN A 3 6.17 32.14 -20.21
C ASN A 3 6.87 31.14 -19.29
N LYS A 4 6.38 30.99 -18.04
CA LYS A 4 6.72 29.82 -17.22
C LYS A 4 6.19 28.61 -17.97
N GLN A 5 7.11 27.81 -18.50
CA GLN A 5 6.86 26.55 -19.17
C GLN A 5 5.85 25.74 -18.34
N LYS A 6 4.69 25.42 -18.93
CA LYS A 6 3.61 24.73 -18.24
C LYS A 6 4.08 23.31 -17.90
N VAL A 7 4.35 23.05 -16.62
CA VAL A 7 4.89 21.78 -16.16
C VAL A 7 3.79 20.72 -16.12
N ASN A 8 3.74 19.85 -17.12
CA ASN A 8 2.92 18.64 -17.11
C ASN A 8 3.40 17.60 -16.08
N THR A 9 2.60 17.31 -15.06
CA THR A 9 2.88 16.32 -14.01
C THR A 9 1.87 15.18 -13.97
N GLU A 10 1.21 14.89 -15.09
CA GLU A 10 0.23 13.82 -15.16
C GLU A 10 0.83 12.45 -14.77
N GLN A 11 0.04 11.64 -14.07
CA GLN A 11 0.51 10.41 -13.45
C GLN A 11 1.08 9.41 -14.46
N TYR A 12 0.61 9.40 -15.71
CA TYR A 12 1.16 8.49 -16.74
C TYR A 12 2.64 8.80 -17.04
N LEU A 13 3.05 10.07 -17.02
CA LEU A 13 4.45 10.49 -17.17
C LEU A 13 5.25 10.11 -15.92
N VAL A 14 4.68 10.37 -14.75
CA VAL A 14 5.30 10.03 -13.46
C VAL A 14 5.57 8.53 -13.38
N ILE A 15 4.56 7.68 -13.65
CA ILE A 15 4.67 6.22 -13.67
C ILE A 15 5.75 5.77 -14.66
N LYS A 16 5.71 6.27 -15.90
CA LYS A 16 6.69 5.90 -16.92
C LYS A 16 8.12 6.20 -16.47
N ASN A 17 8.36 7.40 -15.96
CA ASN A 17 9.70 7.84 -15.59
C ASN A 17 10.19 7.18 -14.30
N LEU A 18 9.32 6.94 -13.32
CA LEU A 18 9.66 6.17 -12.12
C LEU A 18 9.97 4.71 -12.45
N ASN A 19 9.19 4.06 -13.34
CA ASN A 19 9.49 2.71 -13.79
C ASN A 19 10.83 2.62 -14.54
N ASN A 20 11.15 3.62 -15.37
CA ASN A 20 12.47 3.71 -16.01
C ASN A 20 13.59 3.90 -14.99
N TYR A 21 13.38 4.75 -13.98
CA TYR A 21 14.32 4.97 -12.89
C TYR A 21 14.55 3.67 -12.10
N MET A 22 13.50 2.97 -11.68
CA MET A 22 13.63 1.70 -10.97
C MET A 22 14.35 0.64 -11.81
N LYS A 23 14.03 0.57 -13.12
CA LYS A 23 14.69 -0.34 -14.06
C LYS A 23 16.19 -0.03 -14.22
N SER A 24 16.58 1.24 -14.37
CA SER A 24 18.00 1.61 -14.50
C SER A 24 18.80 1.31 -13.23
N HIS A 25 18.12 1.29 -12.08
CA HIS A 25 18.69 0.94 -10.78
C HIS A 25 18.53 -0.56 -10.43
N ASN A 26 18.08 -1.40 -11.38
CA ASN A 26 17.84 -2.83 -11.18
C ASN A 26 16.88 -3.16 -10.01
N LEU A 27 15.95 -2.26 -9.63
CA LEU A 27 14.97 -2.53 -8.57
C LEU A 27 13.88 -3.48 -9.08
N PRO A 28 13.45 -4.50 -8.30
CA PRO A 28 12.52 -5.54 -8.74
C PRO A 28 11.05 -5.10 -8.62
N ILE A 29 10.77 -3.82 -8.79
CA ILE A 29 9.47 -3.22 -8.54
C ILE A 29 9.03 -2.44 -9.78
N THR A 30 7.74 -2.51 -10.07
CA THR A 30 7.12 -1.76 -11.16
C THR A 30 5.81 -1.20 -10.63
N LEU A 31 5.63 0.10 -10.77
CA LEU A 31 4.37 0.77 -10.45
C LEU A 31 3.31 0.33 -11.44
N ASP A 32 2.09 0.15 -10.94
CA ASP A 32 0.94 -0.21 -11.77
C ASP A 32 0.72 0.84 -12.86
N LYS A 33 0.51 0.37 -14.08
CA LYS A 33 0.19 1.22 -15.23
C LYS A 33 -1.27 1.68 -15.19
N GLY A 34 -2.13 1.02 -14.41
CA GLY A 34 -3.54 1.38 -14.21
C GLY A 34 -3.74 2.68 -13.44
N GLY A 35 -2.76 3.12 -12.65
CA GLY A 35 -2.76 4.42 -11.97
C GLY A 35 -2.17 4.39 -10.57
N ILE A 36 -1.69 5.56 -10.13
CA ILE A 36 -1.15 5.85 -8.80
C ILE A 36 -1.84 7.06 -8.16
N CYS A 37 -3.00 7.47 -8.66
CA CYS A 37 -3.70 8.69 -8.22
C CYS A 37 -3.95 8.70 -6.70
N HIS A 38 -4.43 7.58 -6.15
CA HIS A 38 -4.63 7.42 -4.72
C HIS A 38 -3.38 7.71 -3.88
N ALA A 39 -2.25 7.12 -4.27
CA ALA A 39 -0.98 7.28 -3.58
C ALA A 39 -0.47 8.73 -3.69
N LEU A 40 -0.53 9.33 -4.88
CA LEU A 40 -0.08 10.70 -5.12
C LEU A 40 -0.95 11.72 -4.38
N SER A 41 -2.27 11.57 -4.38
CA SER A 41 -3.17 12.47 -3.66
C SER A 41 -3.00 12.34 -2.14
N THR A 42 -2.83 11.11 -1.64
CA THR A 42 -2.55 10.88 -0.21
C THR A 42 -1.20 11.47 0.21
N LEU A 43 -0.19 11.40 -0.67
CA LEU A 43 1.08 12.08 -0.44
C LEU A 43 0.94 13.60 -0.44
N TYR A 44 0.23 14.16 -1.41
CA TYR A 44 0.00 15.60 -1.48
C TYR A 44 -0.63 16.12 -0.18
N ILE A 45 -1.63 15.40 0.37
CA ILE A 45 -2.24 15.70 1.68
C ILE A 45 -1.16 15.84 2.77
N LYS A 46 -0.28 14.85 2.89
CA LYS A 46 0.82 14.89 3.85
C LYS A 46 1.75 16.09 3.63
N TYR A 47 2.14 16.36 2.38
CA TYR A 47 3.05 17.47 2.07
C TYR A 47 2.42 18.83 2.34
N VAL A 48 1.12 19.00 2.10
CA VAL A 48 0.39 20.24 2.46
C VAL A 48 0.37 20.42 3.99
N LEU A 49 -0.01 19.38 4.74
CA LEU A 49 -0.05 19.43 6.21
C LEU A 49 1.34 19.63 6.85
N ASP A 50 2.40 19.19 6.17
CA ASP A 50 3.80 19.45 6.56
C ASP A 50 4.28 20.88 6.23
N GLY A 51 3.52 21.67 5.45
CA GLY A 51 3.98 22.95 4.91
C GLY A 51 5.05 22.79 3.81
N LYS A 52 5.10 21.62 3.16
CA LYS A 52 6.10 21.22 2.15
C LYS A 52 5.50 21.06 0.75
N GLU A 53 4.36 21.67 0.48
CA GLU A 53 3.67 21.58 -0.81
C GLU A 53 4.61 21.87 -2.00
N LYS A 54 5.37 22.97 -1.94
CA LYS A 54 6.33 23.34 -2.99
C LYS A 54 7.39 22.24 -3.25
N GLU A 55 7.84 21.55 -2.21
CA GLU A 55 8.78 20.44 -2.36
C GLU A 55 8.16 19.29 -3.15
N PHE A 56 6.89 18.99 -2.91
CA PHE A 56 6.14 17.99 -3.67
C PHE A 56 6.01 18.38 -5.15
N GLU A 57 5.65 19.64 -5.44
CA GLU A 57 5.52 20.12 -6.82
C GLU A 57 6.86 20.01 -7.57
N GLU A 58 7.96 20.41 -6.94
CA GLU A 58 9.31 20.34 -7.51
C GLU A 58 9.75 18.90 -7.78
N LEU A 59 9.46 17.97 -6.86
CA LEU A 59 9.79 16.55 -7.04
C LEU A 59 8.98 15.94 -8.20
N LEU A 60 7.68 16.22 -8.28
CA LEU A 60 6.85 15.74 -9.40
C LEU A 60 7.28 16.33 -10.74
N ALA A 61 7.60 17.62 -10.78
CA ALA A 61 8.11 18.29 -11.97
C ALA A 61 9.42 17.65 -12.48
N TYR A 62 10.34 17.35 -11.55
CA TYR A 62 11.58 16.65 -11.87
C TYR A 62 11.31 15.24 -12.41
N ILE A 63 10.43 14.48 -11.77
CA ILE A 63 10.13 13.12 -12.22
C ILE A 63 9.47 13.13 -13.60
N ALA A 64 8.48 13.98 -13.83
CA ALA A 64 7.70 13.98 -15.06
C ALA A 64 8.50 14.51 -16.27
N GLN A 65 9.37 15.50 -16.08
CA GLN A 65 10.01 16.23 -17.18
C GLN A 65 11.51 16.50 -17.00
N LYS A 66 12.16 15.97 -15.96
CA LYS A 66 13.58 16.21 -15.63
C LYS A 66 13.93 17.68 -15.44
N ILE A 67 12.96 18.50 -15.00
CA ILE A 67 13.21 19.91 -14.71
C ILE A 67 14.16 20.00 -13.51
N PRO A 68 15.37 20.58 -13.67
CA PRO A 68 16.37 20.62 -12.60
C PRO A 68 15.82 21.31 -11.35
N ILE A 69 16.08 20.73 -10.17
CA ILE A 69 15.73 21.35 -8.90
C ILE A 69 16.95 22.13 -8.40
N PRO A 70 16.93 23.48 -8.32
CA PRO A 70 18.07 24.27 -7.92
C PRO A 70 18.56 23.92 -6.50
N GLY A 71 19.87 23.77 -6.32
CA GLY A 71 20.50 23.70 -5.00
C GLY A 71 20.27 22.42 -4.18
N LYS A 72 19.62 21.38 -4.72
CA LYS A 72 19.39 20.13 -3.97
C LYS A 72 20.54 19.13 -4.16
N GLN A 73 21.47 19.13 -3.21
CA GLN A 73 22.21 17.91 -2.87
C GLN A 73 21.18 16.84 -2.41
N TYR A 74 21.41 15.56 -2.70
CA TYR A 74 20.56 14.42 -2.30
C TYR A 74 19.21 14.24 -3.02
N LEU A 75 19.10 14.65 -4.29
CA LEU A 75 17.87 14.45 -5.07
C LEU A 75 17.46 12.96 -5.16
N ASP A 76 18.41 12.05 -5.37
CA ASP A 76 18.13 10.61 -5.44
C ASP A 76 17.53 10.05 -4.15
N GLU A 77 17.98 10.50 -2.98
CA GLU A 77 17.42 10.07 -1.69
C GLU A 77 15.96 10.51 -1.55
N LYS A 78 15.64 11.76 -1.93
CA LYS A 78 14.27 12.27 -1.88
C LYS A 78 13.35 11.55 -2.85
N LEU A 79 13.83 11.23 -4.05
CA LEU A 79 13.09 10.45 -5.04
C LEU A 79 12.84 9.03 -4.54
N PHE A 80 13.84 8.40 -3.93
CA PHE A 80 13.70 7.07 -3.37
C PHE A 80 12.68 7.02 -2.24
N ILE A 81 12.73 7.96 -1.28
CA ILE A 81 11.71 8.09 -0.21
C ILE A 81 10.31 8.31 -0.80
N LEU A 82 10.19 9.07 -1.88
CA LEU A 82 8.92 9.27 -2.55
C LEU A 82 8.41 7.97 -3.18
N ILE A 83 9.26 7.23 -3.90
CA ILE A 83 8.92 5.93 -4.51
C ILE A 83 8.48 4.93 -3.44
N GLU A 84 9.21 4.82 -2.33
CA GLU A 84 8.87 3.96 -1.20
C GLU A 84 7.46 4.26 -0.68
N LYS A 85 7.15 5.54 -0.45
CA LYS A 85 5.81 5.95 0.01
C LYS A 85 4.74 5.73 -1.05
N ILE A 86 5.04 5.95 -2.34
CA ILE A 86 4.08 5.64 -3.42
C ILE A 86 3.75 4.15 -3.37
N ILE A 87 4.74 3.27 -3.28
CA ILE A 87 4.54 1.82 -3.21
C ILE A 87 3.74 1.44 -1.95
N ALA A 88 4.05 2.04 -0.80
CA ALA A 88 3.37 1.80 0.47
C ALA A 88 1.88 2.17 0.43
N LEU A 89 1.57 3.29 -0.23
CA LEU A 89 0.21 3.83 -0.36
C LEU A 89 -0.55 3.25 -1.53
N GLN A 90 0.16 2.71 -2.52
CA GLN A 90 -0.39 1.96 -3.64
C GLN A 90 -0.75 0.55 -3.17
N VAL A 91 -1.72 0.51 -2.28
CA VAL A 91 -2.48 -0.68 -1.93
C VAL A 91 -3.24 -1.06 -3.19
N SER A 92 -2.70 -1.95 -4.03
CA SER A 92 -3.47 -2.51 -5.13
C SER A 92 -4.58 -3.40 -4.57
N ASN A 93 -5.80 -3.26 -5.09
CA ASN A 93 -6.94 -4.08 -4.68
C ASN A 93 -6.68 -5.59 -4.87
N ASP A 94 -5.76 -5.93 -5.80
CA ASP A 94 -5.45 -7.31 -6.20
C ASP A 94 -4.17 -7.88 -5.54
N HIS A 95 -3.27 -7.05 -5.00
CA HIS A 95 -1.96 -7.51 -4.48
C HIS A 95 -1.51 -6.90 -3.15
N SER A 96 -2.28 -5.97 -2.57
CA SER A 96 -1.98 -5.41 -1.25
C SER A 96 -2.82 -6.07 -0.16
N THR A 97 -2.45 -7.29 0.17
CA THR A 97 -2.97 -8.01 1.34
C THR A 97 -1.89 -8.18 2.42
N ARG A 98 -0.71 -7.55 2.24
CA ARG A 98 0.42 -7.59 3.17
C ARG A 98 0.26 -6.66 4.38
N ASN A 99 -0.69 -5.74 4.36
CA ASN A 99 -0.79 -4.67 5.35
C ASN A 99 -2.18 -4.61 5.99
N LYS A 100 -2.23 -4.12 7.24
CA LYS A 100 -3.44 -3.60 7.92
C LYS A 100 -4.20 -2.54 7.10
N TYR A 101 -3.55 -2.00 6.07
CA TYR A 101 -4.01 -0.83 5.33
C TYR A 101 -4.60 -1.19 3.97
N THR A 102 -5.73 -0.58 3.66
CA THR A 102 -6.42 -0.53 2.37
C THR A 102 -6.27 0.86 1.75
N GLN A 103 -6.81 1.10 0.55
CA GLN A 103 -6.91 2.47 0.03
C GLN A 103 -7.74 3.38 0.96
N SER A 104 -8.81 2.86 1.59
CA SER A 104 -9.67 3.68 2.44
C SER A 104 -8.98 4.20 3.70
N ASN A 105 -7.95 3.53 4.22
CA ASN A 105 -7.23 3.96 5.43
C ASN A 105 -5.71 4.14 5.23
N SER A 106 -5.21 4.10 3.99
CA SER A 106 -3.75 4.15 3.72
C SER A 106 -3.07 5.42 4.24
N HIS A 107 -3.79 6.51 4.43
CA HIS A 107 -3.27 7.76 4.99
C HIS A 107 -2.74 7.58 6.42
N GLU A 108 -3.26 6.62 7.18
CA GLU A 108 -2.81 6.30 8.54
C GLU A 108 -1.35 5.81 8.61
N GLN A 109 -0.77 5.42 7.46
CA GLN A 109 0.64 5.07 7.33
C GLN A 109 1.57 6.30 7.39
N LEU A 110 1.02 7.50 7.26
CA LEU A 110 1.77 8.74 7.20
C LEU A 110 1.61 9.50 8.50
N ASP A 111 2.70 10.12 8.94
CA ASP A 111 2.71 11.07 10.03
C ASP A 111 3.12 12.47 9.55
N VAL A 112 2.68 13.48 10.29
CA VAL A 112 3.09 14.88 10.15
C VAL A 112 3.53 15.33 11.53
N LYS A 113 4.81 15.74 11.65
CA LYS A 113 5.43 16.15 12.92
C LYS A 113 5.26 15.11 14.04
N GLY A 114 5.36 13.81 13.71
CA GLY A 114 5.23 12.71 14.67
C GLY A 114 3.81 12.36 15.09
N LYS A 115 2.78 12.96 14.46
CA LYS A 115 1.37 12.61 14.65
C LYS A 115 0.84 11.94 13.39
N ASN A 116 0.21 10.78 13.54
CA ASN A 116 -0.39 10.07 12.41
C ASN A 116 -1.53 10.90 11.80
N LEU A 117 -1.68 10.80 10.48
CA LEU A 117 -2.86 11.31 9.80
C LEU A 117 -4.07 10.44 10.12
N GLN A 118 -5.22 11.09 10.34
CA GLN A 118 -6.49 10.41 10.58
C GLN A 118 -7.64 11.07 9.82
N SER A 119 -8.64 10.26 9.49
CA SER A 119 -9.92 10.74 8.97
C SER A 119 -10.71 11.33 10.13
N ILE A 120 -11.11 12.59 10.02
CA ILE A 120 -11.89 13.30 11.05
C ILE A 120 -13.33 13.57 10.63
N PHE A 121 -13.63 13.41 9.33
CA PHE A 121 -14.99 13.45 8.79
C PHE A 121 -15.03 12.71 7.45
N LYS A 122 -16.13 12.01 7.19
CA LYS A 122 -16.32 11.27 5.94
C LYS A 122 -17.77 11.34 5.49
N VAL A 123 -17.99 11.54 4.19
CA VAL A 123 -19.33 11.47 3.58
C VAL A 123 -19.22 11.07 2.12
N GLY A 124 -20.06 10.11 1.70
CA GLY A 124 -20.12 9.61 0.33
C GLY A 124 -21.53 9.69 -0.25
N LEU A 125 -21.71 10.46 -1.32
CA LEU A 125 -23.01 10.71 -1.96
C LEU A 125 -22.88 10.83 -3.49
N GLN A 126 -24.01 10.70 -4.18
CA GLN A 126 -24.21 11.14 -5.54
C GLN A 126 -25.26 12.25 -5.50
N THR A 127 -24.85 13.48 -5.79
CA THR A 127 -25.73 14.66 -5.79
C THR A 127 -25.27 15.67 -6.83
N SER A 128 -26.00 16.78 -7.02
CA SER A 128 -25.61 17.79 -8.00
C SER A 128 -24.34 18.52 -7.58
N HIS A 129 -23.67 19.17 -8.54
CA HIS A 129 -22.47 19.96 -8.21
C HIS A 129 -22.81 21.18 -7.35
N GLU A 130 -24.03 21.73 -7.47
CA GLU A 130 -24.53 22.79 -6.59
C GLU A 130 -24.71 22.30 -5.14
N ASN A 131 -25.28 21.12 -4.95
CA ASN A 131 -25.41 20.51 -3.63
C ASN A 131 -24.04 20.20 -3.04
N TRP A 132 -23.10 19.68 -3.83
CA TRP A 132 -21.72 19.52 -3.39
C TRP A 132 -21.04 20.83 -3.04
N ALA A 133 -21.30 21.93 -3.75
CA ALA A 133 -20.76 23.23 -3.41
C ALA A 133 -21.20 23.67 -2.02
N LYS A 134 -22.49 23.45 -1.69
CA LYS A 134 -23.03 23.71 -0.36
C LYS A 134 -22.43 22.80 0.70
N ILE A 135 -22.32 21.49 0.43
CA ILE A 135 -21.67 20.54 1.35
C ILE A 135 -20.21 20.94 1.63
N MET A 136 -19.45 21.35 0.61
CA MET A 136 -18.07 21.82 0.77
C MET A 136 -17.97 23.08 1.63
N GLN A 137 -18.93 24.00 1.49
CA GLN A 137 -19.03 25.19 2.33
C GLN A 137 -19.40 24.82 3.78
N ASP A 138 -20.35 23.91 3.97
CA ASP A 138 -20.80 23.46 5.30
C ASP A 138 -19.70 22.66 6.03
N ILE A 139 -18.88 21.89 5.30
CA ILE A 139 -17.68 21.25 5.86
C ILE A 139 -16.67 22.30 6.34
N ASP A 140 -16.61 23.46 5.68
CA ASP A 140 -15.73 24.58 6.00
C ASP A 140 -14.27 24.11 6.25
N LEU A 141 -13.61 23.66 5.18
CA LEU A 141 -12.26 23.10 5.27
C LEU A 141 -11.27 24.10 5.89
N GLN A 142 -10.55 23.68 6.93
CA GLN A 142 -9.58 24.52 7.64
C GLN A 142 -8.16 24.38 7.08
N ALA A 143 -7.24 25.29 7.45
CA ALA A 143 -5.87 25.32 6.94
C ALA A 143 -4.99 24.12 7.40
N ASN A 144 -5.35 23.50 8.52
CA ASN A 144 -4.72 22.30 9.09
C ASN A 144 -5.44 21.00 8.69
N GLU A 145 -6.31 21.07 7.68
CA GLU A 145 -7.10 19.97 7.16
C GLU A 145 -6.90 19.90 5.64
N VAL A 146 -6.97 18.69 5.08
CA VAL A 146 -7.00 18.48 3.63
C VAL A 146 -8.02 17.41 3.33
N MET A 147 -8.84 17.63 2.30
CA MET A 147 -9.78 16.61 1.84
C MET A 147 -9.10 15.68 0.84
N ARG A 148 -9.26 14.38 1.06
CA ARG A 148 -9.18 13.40 -0.02
C ARG A 148 -10.57 13.28 -0.64
N VAL A 149 -10.66 13.47 -1.95
CA VAL A 149 -11.92 13.36 -2.68
C VAL A 149 -11.79 12.24 -3.71
N SER A 150 -12.67 11.26 -3.62
CA SER A 150 -12.58 10.03 -4.40
C SER A 150 -13.90 9.72 -5.10
N THR A 151 -13.78 9.24 -6.33
CA THR A 151 -14.81 8.41 -6.98
C THR A 151 -14.45 6.94 -6.78
N LEU A 152 -15.15 6.02 -7.46
CA LEU A 152 -14.77 4.61 -7.44
C LEU A 152 -13.46 4.32 -8.20
N GLU A 153 -13.06 5.21 -9.11
CA GLU A 153 -11.95 4.99 -10.07
C GLU A 153 -10.84 6.03 -9.97
N HIS A 154 -11.09 7.16 -9.32
CA HIS A 154 -10.13 8.27 -9.25
C HIS A 154 -10.09 8.90 -7.86
N THR A 155 -8.96 9.49 -7.52
CA THR A 155 -8.77 10.21 -6.25
C THR A 155 -7.94 11.47 -6.49
N ILE A 156 -8.36 12.55 -5.85
CA ILE A 156 -7.72 13.87 -5.84
C ILE A 156 -7.57 14.36 -4.40
N ALA A 157 -6.89 15.48 -4.22
CA ALA A 157 -6.82 16.17 -2.94
C ALA A 157 -7.25 17.63 -3.06
N ILE A 158 -7.92 18.16 -2.04
CA ILE A 158 -8.37 19.54 -1.94
C ILE A 158 -7.87 20.15 -0.63
N ALA A 159 -7.13 21.25 -0.73
CA ALA A 159 -6.65 22.04 0.41
C ALA A 159 -7.21 23.47 0.34
N ARG A 160 -7.05 24.24 1.42
CA ARG A 160 -7.17 25.71 1.41
C ARG A 160 -5.79 26.34 1.47
N ASP A 161 -5.59 27.47 0.80
CA ASP A 161 -4.43 28.33 1.06
C ASP A 161 -4.75 29.39 2.12
N GLU A 162 -3.73 30.19 2.48
CA GLU A 162 -3.81 31.23 3.51
C GLU A 162 -4.85 32.32 3.21
N ASN A 163 -5.23 32.49 1.94
CA ASN A 163 -6.27 33.45 1.53
C ASN A 163 -7.67 32.82 1.52
N GLY A 164 -7.79 31.55 1.92
CA GLY A 164 -9.02 30.79 1.82
C GLY A 164 -9.34 30.31 0.41
N THR A 165 -8.43 30.39 -0.56
CA THR A 165 -8.69 29.87 -1.92
C THR A 165 -8.59 28.34 -1.89
N TYR A 166 -9.49 27.65 -2.60
CA TYR A 166 -9.41 26.20 -2.77
C TYR A 166 -8.27 25.83 -3.73
N LYS A 167 -7.48 24.83 -3.34
CA LYS A 167 -6.38 24.25 -4.10
C LYS A 167 -6.69 22.79 -4.39
N VAL A 168 -6.83 22.45 -5.66
CA VAL A 168 -7.13 21.08 -6.10
C VAL A 168 -5.91 20.47 -6.78
N TYR A 169 -5.40 19.38 -6.20
CA TYR A 169 -4.38 18.53 -6.78
C TYR A 169 -5.04 17.31 -7.42
N ASP A 170 -4.97 17.22 -8.75
CA ASP A 170 -5.45 16.10 -9.54
C ASP A 170 -4.28 15.43 -10.27
N PRO A 171 -3.93 14.17 -9.93
CA PRO A 171 -2.88 13.41 -10.60
C PRO A 171 -3.04 13.26 -12.12
N ASN A 172 -4.25 13.45 -12.67
CA ASN A 172 -4.53 13.40 -14.11
C ASN A 172 -4.43 14.74 -14.82
N ASN A 173 -4.04 15.81 -14.13
CA ASN A 173 -4.00 17.14 -14.72
C ASN A 173 -2.58 17.58 -15.14
N THR A 174 -2.49 18.23 -16.30
CA THR A 174 -1.27 18.92 -16.75
C THR A 174 -0.75 19.99 -15.80
N ARG A 175 -1.54 20.49 -14.84
CA ARG A 175 -1.09 21.43 -13.81
C ARG A 175 -1.10 20.70 -12.47
N VAL A 176 -0.03 20.87 -11.70
CA VAL A 176 0.07 20.30 -10.35
C VAL A 176 -1.13 20.70 -9.50
N CYS A 177 -1.41 22.01 -9.38
CA CYS A 177 -2.56 22.49 -8.62
C CYS A 177 -3.43 23.45 -9.44
N GLN A 178 -4.75 23.31 -9.34
CA GLN A 178 -5.73 24.28 -9.80
C GLN A 178 -6.26 25.08 -8.62
N LYS A 179 -6.56 26.36 -8.81
CA LYS A 179 -7.07 27.25 -7.76
C LYS A 179 -8.48 27.73 -8.08
N PHE A 180 -9.32 27.83 -7.04
CA PHE A 180 -10.70 28.30 -7.15
C PHE A 180 -11.07 29.18 -5.95
N ASP A 181 -11.65 30.34 -6.20
CA ASP A 181 -12.01 31.28 -5.14
C ASP A 181 -13.26 30.84 -4.37
N ASP A 182 -14.13 30.04 -4.99
CA ASP A 182 -15.35 29.54 -4.37
C ASP A 182 -15.65 28.07 -4.71
N ALA A 183 -16.46 27.44 -3.85
CA ALA A 183 -16.83 26.04 -3.96
C ALA A 183 -17.70 25.74 -5.20
N SER A 184 -18.46 26.71 -5.71
CA SER A 184 -19.30 26.52 -6.91
C SER A 184 -18.44 26.38 -8.15
N GLN A 185 -17.43 27.24 -8.31
CA GLN A 185 -16.46 27.13 -9.41
C GLN A 185 -15.68 25.82 -9.34
N MET A 186 -15.21 25.47 -8.14
CA MET A 186 -14.46 24.22 -7.92
C MET A 186 -15.30 22.99 -8.28
N THR A 187 -16.52 22.86 -7.77
CA THR A 187 -17.36 21.66 -8.00
C THR A 187 -17.84 21.54 -9.44
N LYS A 188 -18.10 22.67 -10.13
CA LYS A 188 -18.32 22.68 -11.59
C LYS A 188 -17.10 22.15 -12.34
N TRP A 189 -15.91 22.59 -11.94
CA TRP A 189 -14.67 22.11 -12.54
C TRP A 189 -14.45 20.62 -12.28
N LEU A 190 -14.66 20.15 -11.04
CA LEU A 190 -14.56 18.73 -10.67
C LEU A 190 -15.49 17.86 -11.51
N SER A 191 -16.75 18.27 -11.64
CA SER A 191 -17.72 17.54 -12.46
C SER A 191 -17.28 17.43 -13.91
N LYS A 192 -16.78 18.52 -14.51
CA LYS A 192 -16.46 18.56 -15.95
C LYS A 192 -15.09 18.00 -16.32
N ASN A 193 -14.09 18.12 -15.43
CA ASN A 193 -12.68 17.91 -15.80
C ASN A 193 -11.96 16.85 -14.96
N ALA A 194 -12.38 16.62 -13.71
CA ALA A 194 -11.69 15.68 -12.83
C ALA A 194 -12.36 14.29 -12.83
N PHE A 195 -13.70 14.25 -12.81
CA PHE A 195 -14.44 13.02 -12.53
C PHE A 195 -15.35 12.54 -13.66
N ASN A 196 -16.08 13.43 -14.37
CA ASN A 196 -16.79 13.02 -15.57
C ASN A 196 -15.97 13.36 -16.81
N PHE A 197 -15.19 12.40 -17.32
CA PHE A 197 -14.74 12.40 -18.71
C PHE A 197 -15.93 12.08 -19.65
N SER A 198 -17.00 12.86 -19.52
CA SER A 198 -18.18 12.72 -20.36
C SER A 198 -17.88 13.30 -21.74
N LEU A 199 -17.99 12.47 -22.78
CA LEU A 199 -18.04 12.88 -24.19
C LEU A 199 -19.22 13.83 -24.51
N LEU A 200 -20.17 14.00 -23.58
CA LEU A 200 -21.27 14.96 -23.73
C LEU A 200 -20.82 16.37 -23.29
N PRO A 201 -21.08 17.41 -24.11
CA PRO A 201 -20.60 18.78 -23.88
C PRO A 201 -21.14 19.48 -22.61
N PHE A 202 -22.10 18.86 -21.92
CA PHE A 202 -22.77 19.41 -20.73
C PHE A 202 -22.39 18.74 -19.40
N GLY A 203 -21.56 17.69 -19.42
CA GLY A 203 -21.22 16.90 -18.22
C GLY A 203 -22.41 16.14 -17.63
N SER A 204 -22.18 15.36 -16.57
CA SER A 204 -23.28 14.78 -15.78
C SER A 204 -23.90 15.83 -14.88
N LYS A 205 -25.24 15.83 -14.75
CA LYS A 205 -25.96 16.67 -13.76
C LYS A 205 -25.67 16.24 -12.31
N THR A 206 -25.10 15.06 -12.13
CA THR A 206 -24.79 14.49 -10.83
C THR A 206 -23.31 14.15 -10.75
N LEU A 207 -22.78 14.22 -9.54
CA LEU A 207 -21.39 13.96 -9.23
C LEU A 207 -21.36 13.01 -8.03
N ASP A 208 -20.72 11.87 -8.20
CA ASP A 208 -20.48 10.89 -7.15
C ASP A 208 -19.13 11.18 -6.48
N MET A 209 -19.15 11.62 -5.23
CA MET A 209 -17.92 11.83 -4.47
C MET A 209 -18.02 11.22 -3.08
N ASN A 210 -16.91 10.64 -2.65
CA ASN A 210 -16.58 10.42 -1.26
C ASN A 210 -15.57 11.47 -0.82
N ILE A 211 -15.91 12.24 0.21
CA ILE A 211 -15.01 13.17 0.87
C ILE A 211 -14.52 12.52 2.16
N ASP A 212 -13.22 12.58 2.37
CA ASP A 212 -12.55 12.22 3.60
C ASP A 212 -11.66 13.40 4.05
N VAL A 213 -12.06 14.07 5.14
CA VAL A 213 -11.30 15.18 5.72
C VAL A 213 -10.21 14.60 6.60
N ILE A 214 -8.96 14.89 6.28
CA ILE A 214 -7.79 14.31 6.93
C ILE A 214 -7.03 15.40 7.68
N SER A 215 -6.66 15.10 8.93
CA SER A 215 -5.86 15.97 9.80
C SER A 215 -4.95 15.16 10.75
N THR A 216 -4.11 15.87 11.50
CA THR A 216 -3.39 15.33 12.67
C THR A 216 -4.10 15.65 13.99
N GLU A 217 -5.15 16.47 13.95
CA GLU A 217 -5.93 16.89 15.11
C GLU A 217 -7.09 15.96 15.38
N SER A 218 -7.54 15.90 16.64
CA SER A 218 -8.65 15.04 17.05
C SER A 218 -9.99 15.54 16.48
N PRO A 219 -10.89 14.65 16.00
CA PRO A 219 -12.22 15.03 15.52
C PRO A 219 -13.03 15.85 16.53
N ILE A 220 -12.80 15.60 17.84
CA ILE A 220 -13.58 16.21 18.94
C ILE A 220 -13.49 17.75 18.95
N ALA A 221 -12.41 18.32 18.42
CA ALA A 221 -12.22 19.77 18.38
C ALA A 221 -13.01 20.47 17.26
N ARG A 222 -13.60 19.72 16.32
CA ARG A 222 -14.14 20.24 15.06
C ARG A 222 -15.64 20.00 14.94
N ARG A 223 -16.40 21.04 14.57
CA ARG A 223 -17.85 20.94 14.30
C ARG A 223 -18.13 20.74 12.81
N PHE A 224 -18.28 19.49 12.39
CA PHE A 224 -18.69 19.14 11.03
C PHE A 224 -20.21 19.25 10.84
N PRO A 225 -20.70 19.32 9.58
CA PRO A 225 -22.12 19.20 9.31
C PRO A 225 -22.65 17.85 9.82
N ASP A 226 -23.89 17.85 10.29
CA ASP A 226 -24.57 16.62 10.73
C ASP A 226 -24.75 15.69 9.53
N LYS A 227 -24.15 14.51 9.62
CA LYS A 227 -24.11 13.54 8.53
C LYS A 227 -25.48 12.96 8.21
N ASN A 228 -26.29 12.68 9.23
CA ASN A 228 -27.66 12.18 9.05
C ASN A 228 -28.50 13.23 8.33
N LYS A 229 -28.34 14.51 8.68
CA LYS A 229 -28.98 15.61 7.96
C LYS A 229 -28.53 15.70 6.50
N LEU A 230 -27.23 15.52 6.21
CA LEU A 230 -26.75 15.46 4.83
C LEU A 230 -27.41 14.31 4.05
N PHE A 231 -27.61 13.17 4.69
CA PHE A 231 -28.32 12.06 4.07
C PHE A 231 -29.83 12.33 3.91
N ASP A 232 -30.49 12.92 4.91
CA ASP A 232 -31.89 13.35 4.81
C ASP A 232 -32.11 14.30 3.62
N ASP A 233 -31.19 15.25 3.43
CA ASP A 233 -31.29 16.29 2.40
C ASP A 233 -30.96 15.79 0.98
N TYR A 234 -29.99 14.86 0.84
CA TYR A 234 -29.39 14.56 -0.47
C TYR A 234 -29.34 13.07 -0.88
N LEU A 235 -29.60 12.12 0.02
CA LEU A 235 -29.57 10.70 -0.30
C LEU A 235 -30.84 10.29 -1.06
N THR A 236 -30.69 9.79 -2.28
CA THR A 236 -31.82 9.29 -3.07
C THR A 236 -32.12 7.82 -2.75
N PRO A 237 -33.34 7.32 -3.00
CA PRO A 237 -33.67 5.90 -2.83
C PRO A 237 -32.72 4.96 -3.58
N SER A 238 -32.31 5.32 -4.81
CA SER A 238 -31.38 4.53 -5.61
C SER A 238 -29.98 4.40 -5.00
N GLN A 239 -29.57 5.34 -4.14
CA GLN A 239 -28.28 5.29 -3.44
C GLN A 239 -28.32 4.42 -2.19
N ARG A 240 -29.51 3.94 -1.77
CA ARG A 240 -29.67 2.94 -0.70
C ARG A 240 -29.45 1.50 -1.20
N GLU A 241 -29.17 1.35 -2.49
CA GLU A 241 -28.91 0.08 -3.15
C GLU A 241 -27.50 0.08 -3.73
N LEU A 242 -26.88 -1.10 -3.79
CA LEU A 242 -25.65 -1.29 -4.54
C LEU A 242 -25.98 -1.47 -6.02
N THR A 243 -25.44 -0.60 -6.86
CA THR A 243 -25.52 -0.73 -8.30
C THR A 243 -24.11 -0.77 -8.88
N ASN A 244 -23.85 -1.73 -9.78
CA ASN A 244 -22.51 -2.02 -10.30
C ASN A 244 -21.86 -0.82 -11.05
N ASN A 245 -22.63 0.20 -11.41
CA ASN A 245 -22.19 1.28 -12.31
C ASN A 245 -22.42 2.70 -11.75
N LYS A 246 -22.83 2.85 -10.48
CA LYS A 246 -22.95 4.17 -9.84
C LYS A 246 -22.31 4.16 -8.46
N GLY A 247 -21.49 5.18 -8.19
CA GLY A 247 -21.07 5.51 -6.83
C GLY A 247 -22.22 6.13 -6.01
N GLY A 248 -21.89 6.59 -4.80
CA GLY A 248 -22.85 7.23 -3.89
C GLY A 248 -23.48 6.28 -2.86
N GLY A 249 -23.92 6.85 -1.73
CA GLY A 249 -24.65 6.15 -0.67
C GLY A 249 -23.98 4.86 -0.22
N LEU A 250 -24.72 3.74 -0.32
CA LEU A 250 -24.27 2.44 0.19
C LEU A 250 -22.97 1.97 -0.47
N HIS A 251 -22.76 2.27 -1.75
CA HIS A 251 -21.54 1.87 -2.45
C HIS A 251 -20.30 2.54 -1.86
N PHE A 252 -20.36 3.86 -1.62
CA PHE A 252 -19.26 4.54 -0.94
C PHE A 252 -19.15 4.15 0.52
N ALA A 253 -20.27 3.95 1.20
CA ALA A 253 -20.26 3.55 2.60
C ALA A 253 -19.53 2.20 2.80
N MET A 254 -19.83 1.22 1.94
CA MET A 254 -19.13 -0.08 1.93
C MET A 254 -17.70 0.02 1.39
N THR A 255 -17.41 0.90 0.42
CA THR A 255 -16.07 1.00 -0.19
C THR A 255 -15.06 1.68 0.72
N PHE A 256 -15.51 2.68 1.48
CA PHE A 256 -14.67 3.52 2.31
C PHE A 256 -14.79 3.20 3.81
N ASP A 257 -15.35 2.05 4.17
CA ASP A 257 -15.52 1.59 5.55
C ASP A 257 -16.24 2.61 6.46
N ASP A 258 -17.33 3.19 5.95
CA ASP A 258 -18.12 4.21 6.65
C ASP A 258 -19.32 3.58 7.36
N ALA A 259 -19.08 3.04 8.56
CA ALA A 259 -20.10 2.35 9.35
C ALA A 259 -21.31 3.23 9.70
N GLU A 260 -21.10 4.51 10.00
CA GLU A 260 -22.18 5.45 10.33
C GLU A 260 -23.11 5.66 9.13
N ALA A 261 -22.54 5.79 7.92
CA ALA A 261 -23.33 5.87 6.70
C ALA A 261 -24.09 4.55 6.44
N VAL A 262 -23.45 3.40 6.62
CA VAL A 262 -24.12 2.10 6.48
C VAL A 262 -25.28 1.97 7.48
N GLU A 263 -25.07 2.36 8.74
CA GLU A 263 -26.10 2.30 9.79
C GLU A 263 -27.31 3.15 9.43
N TYR A 264 -27.08 4.41 9.02
CA TYR A 264 -28.15 5.30 8.60
C TYR A 264 -28.90 4.75 7.37
N ILE A 265 -28.17 4.31 6.34
CA ILE A 265 -28.76 3.87 5.07
C ILE A 265 -29.59 2.59 5.25
N LEU A 266 -29.15 1.70 6.13
CA LEU A 266 -29.73 0.36 6.32
C LEU A 266 -30.73 0.24 7.48
N LYS A 267 -30.94 1.30 8.27
CA LYS A 267 -31.73 1.28 9.52
C LYS A 267 -33.06 0.50 9.45
N ASP A 268 -33.77 0.59 8.33
CA ASP A 268 -35.06 -0.08 8.12
C ASP A 268 -35.07 -0.99 6.88
N LYS A 269 -33.89 -1.29 6.30
CA LYS A 269 -33.78 -2.09 5.07
C LYS A 269 -33.84 -3.58 5.39
N LYS A 270 -34.83 -4.26 4.81
CA LYS A 270 -34.81 -5.72 4.68
C LYS A 270 -34.09 -6.10 3.42
N PHE A 271 -33.13 -7.00 3.55
CA PHE A 271 -32.38 -7.52 2.41
C PHE A 271 -33.04 -8.77 1.88
N ASN A 272 -33.12 -8.90 0.56
CA ASN A 272 -33.16 -10.24 0.00
C ASN A 272 -31.76 -10.86 0.01
N ARG A 273 -31.69 -12.19 -0.15
CA ARG A 273 -30.44 -12.96 -0.17
C ARG A 273 -29.38 -12.41 -1.14
N GLY A 274 -29.78 -12.07 -2.37
CA GLY A 274 -28.86 -11.58 -3.40
C GLY A 274 -28.25 -10.23 -3.03
N GLU A 275 -29.07 -9.30 -2.53
CA GLU A 275 -28.60 -7.98 -2.07
C GLU A 275 -27.64 -8.10 -0.89
N PHE A 276 -27.96 -8.94 0.10
CA PHE A 276 -27.10 -9.16 1.25
C PHE A 276 -25.71 -9.67 0.83
N VAL A 277 -25.68 -10.74 0.03
CA VAL A 277 -24.42 -11.33 -0.45
C VAL A 277 -23.62 -10.31 -1.26
N HIS A 278 -24.27 -9.62 -2.21
CA HIS A 278 -23.59 -8.62 -3.04
C HIS A 278 -23.01 -7.47 -2.19
N THR A 279 -23.76 -7.02 -1.18
CA THR A 279 -23.29 -5.97 -0.25
C THR A 279 -22.14 -6.42 0.61
N ALA A 280 -22.20 -7.63 1.16
CA ALA A 280 -21.11 -8.19 1.92
C ALA A 280 -19.84 -8.32 1.07
N LEU A 281 -19.95 -8.84 -0.16
CA LEU A 281 -18.81 -8.99 -1.07
C LEU A 281 -18.18 -7.65 -1.46
N CYS A 282 -18.98 -6.58 -1.61
CA CYS A 282 -18.47 -5.23 -1.78
C CYS A 282 -17.59 -4.80 -0.59
N GLY A 283 -18.06 -5.02 0.64
CA GLY A 283 -17.29 -4.78 1.85
C GLY A 283 -16.02 -5.62 1.95
N ILE A 284 -16.09 -6.92 1.61
CA ILE A 284 -14.93 -7.82 1.58
C ILE A 284 -13.89 -7.32 0.58
N ALA A 285 -14.28 -6.97 -0.64
CA ALA A 285 -13.33 -6.52 -1.66
C ALA A 285 -12.44 -5.35 -1.16
N ARG A 286 -12.99 -4.50 -0.29
CA ARG A 286 -12.35 -3.31 0.27
C ARG A 286 -11.90 -3.47 1.73
N ASP A 287 -11.94 -4.69 2.29
CA ASP A 287 -11.64 -5.02 3.70
C ASP A 287 -12.29 -4.05 4.70
N SER A 288 -13.55 -3.68 4.43
CA SER A 288 -14.32 -2.69 5.18
C SER A 288 -15.06 -3.34 6.36
N GLU A 289 -14.29 -3.63 7.42
CA GLU A 289 -14.76 -4.40 8.58
C GLU A 289 -15.90 -3.73 9.34
N ASN A 290 -15.89 -2.41 9.46
CA ASN A 290 -16.84 -1.66 10.29
C ASN A 290 -18.17 -1.56 9.55
N ALA A 291 -18.11 -1.21 8.26
CA ALA A 291 -19.27 -1.24 7.38
C ALA A 291 -19.90 -2.64 7.29
N LEU A 292 -19.08 -3.68 7.14
CA LEU A 292 -19.54 -5.07 7.11
C LEU A 292 -20.20 -5.48 8.44
N ALA A 293 -19.66 -5.05 9.59
CA ALA A 293 -20.23 -5.35 10.90
C ALA A 293 -21.69 -4.86 11.01
N ILE A 294 -21.96 -3.63 10.55
CA ILE A 294 -23.31 -3.07 10.55
C ILE A 294 -24.25 -3.85 9.64
N LEU A 295 -23.80 -4.19 8.41
CA LEU A 295 -24.57 -5.02 7.50
C LEU A 295 -24.93 -6.37 8.13
N ILE A 296 -23.96 -7.04 8.75
CA ILE A 296 -24.15 -8.30 9.44
C ILE A 296 -25.16 -8.15 10.59
N ASN A 297 -25.08 -7.08 11.37
CA ASN A 297 -25.98 -6.86 12.51
C ASN A 297 -27.42 -6.56 12.08
N ASN A 298 -27.61 -5.95 10.91
CA ASN A 298 -28.91 -5.64 10.32
C ASN A 298 -29.55 -6.80 9.52
N ARG A 299 -28.93 -7.99 9.52
CA ARG A 299 -29.42 -9.16 8.78
C ARG A 299 -30.59 -9.87 9.48
N ASP A 300 -31.41 -10.59 8.73
CA ASP A 300 -32.21 -11.67 9.31
C ASP A 300 -31.28 -12.85 9.70
N LYS A 301 -31.21 -13.15 11.00
CA LYS A 301 -30.29 -14.16 11.54
C LYS A 301 -30.54 -15.56 10.96
N LYS A 302 -31.79 -15.90 10.58
CA LYS A 302 -32.15 -17.24 10.10
C LYS A 302 -31.92 -17.42 8.60
N GLU A 303 -32.12 -16.37 7.79
CA GLU A 303 -32.07 -16.50 6.33
C GLU A 303 -30.65 -16.53 5.75
N HIS A 304 -29.66 -15.92 6.42
CA HIS A 304 -28.35 -15.65 5.81
C HIS A 304 -27.16 -16.44 6.39
N LEU A 305 -27.39 -17.44 7.25
CA LEU A 305 -26.27 -18.17 7.87
C LEU A 305 -25.38 -18.87 6.83
N GLY A 306 -25.97 -19.59 5.86
CA GLY A 306 -25.21 -20.23 4.79
C GLY A 306 -24.46 -19.24 3.89
N ASP A 307 -25.01 -18.03 3.73
CA ASP A 307 -24.35 -16.97 2.96
C ASP A 307 -23.13 -16.43 3.71
N LEU A 308 -23.22 -16.23 5.02
CA LEU A 308 -22.09 -15.82 5.85
C LEU A 308 -20.93 -16.82 5.82
N GLN A 309 -21.22 -18.11 5.75
CA GLN A 309 -20.21 -19.15 5.58
C GLN A 309 -19.46 -18.99 4.25
N ALA A 310 -20.19 -18.78 3.15
CA ALA A 310 -19.59 -18.53 1.84
C ALA A 310 -18.78 -17.22 1.81
N ILE A 311 -19.29 -16.16 2.45
CA ILE A 311 -18.61 -14.86 2.58
C ILE A 311 -17.32 -15.01 3.40
N LEU A 312 -17.31 -15.79 4.49
CA LEU A 312 -16.10 -16.08 5.27
C LEU A 312 -15.05 -16.77 4.41
N LEU A 313 -15.42 -17.82 3.67
CA LEU A 313 -14.52 -18.51 2.77
C LEU A 313 -13.94 -17.55 1.73
N HIS A 314 -14.75 -16.65 1.18
CA HIS A 314 -14.29 -15.63 0.26
C HIS A 314 -13.28 -14.67 0.92
N ALA A 315 -13.57 -14.17 2.13
CA ALA A 315 -12.69 -13.29 2.90
C ALA A 315 -11.31 -13.93 3.16
N ILE A 316 -11.27 -15.22 3.52
CA ILE A 316 -10.04 -15.97 3.69
C ILE A 316 -9.27 -16.06 2.37
N SER A 317 -9.94 -16.46 1.29
CA SER A 317 -9.32 -16.67 -0.03
C SER A 317 -8.79 -15.39 -0.68
N SER A 318 -9.31 -14.24 -0.27
CA SER A 318 -8.94 -12.90 -0.75
C SER A 318 -8.06 -12.13 0.24
N GLY A 319 -7.69 -12.74 1.38
CA GLY A 319 -6.78 -12.15 2.36
C GLY A 319 -7.36 -10.97 3.14
N LYS A 320 -8.68 -10.89 3.27
CA LYS A 320 -9.40 -9.78 3.91
C LYS A 320 -9.55 -10.07 5.40
N TYR A 321 -8.42 -9.99 6.10
CA TYR A 321 -8.26 -10.50 7.47
C TYR A 321 -9.17 -9.79 8.47
N ARG A 322 -9.31 -8.46 8.33
CA ARG A 322 -10.17 -7.65 9.20
C ARG A 322 -11.64 -8.06 9.08
N CYS A 323 -12.14 -8.19 7.86
CA CYS A 323 -13.48 -8.72 7.63
C CYS A 323 -13.63 -10.19 8.09
N MET A 324 -12.61 -11.03 7.89
CA MET A 324 -12.60 -12.41 8.38
C MET A 324 -12.75 -12.46 9.91
N GLN A 325 -12.01 -11.63 10.64
CA GLN A 325 -12.13 -11.54 12.10
C GLN A 325 -13.54 -11.15 12.51
N LYS A 326 -14.13 -10.14 11.86
CA LYS A 326 -15.50 -9.69 12.14
C LYS A 326 -16.53 -10.79 11.90
N LEU A 327 -16.39 -11.59 10.85
CA LEU A 327 -17.27 -12.74 10.57
C LEU A 327 -17.14 -13.84 11.62
N LEU A 328 -15.93 -14.07 12.15
CA LEU A 328 -15.67 -15.06 13.20
C LEU A 328 -16.13 -14.64 14.60
N GLU A 329 -16.62 -13.41 14.78
CA GLU A 329 -17.33 -12.99 16.01
C GLU A 329 -18.74 -13.63 16.10
N ILE A 330 -19.26 -14.17 15.00
CA ILE A 330 -20.55 -14.86 14.95
C ILE A 330 -20.33 -16.33 15.30
N GLU A 331 -20.86 -16.79 16.43
CA GLU A 331 -20.61 -18.14 16.96
C GLU A 331 -20.94 -19.26 15.97
N GLU A 332 -22.04 -19.17 15.21
CA GLU A 332 -22.40 -20.18 14.22
C GLU A 332 -21.42 -20.23 13.02
N VAL A 333 -20.87 -19.07 12.63
CA VAL A 333 -19.88 -18.97 11.56
C VAL A 333 -18.52 -19.46 12.05
N LYS A 334 -18.17 -19.18 13.31
CA LYS A 334 -16.97 -19.69 13.97
C LYS A 334 -17.01 -21.21 14.15
N ALA A 335 -18.15 -21.77 14.53
CA ALA A 335 -18.36 -23.22 14.59
C ALA A 335 -18.14 -23.84 13.20
N PHE A 336 -18.79 -23.29 12.16
CA PHE A 336 -18.56 -23.71 10.78
C PHE A 336 -17.09 -23.63 10.37
N TYR A 337 -16.38 -22.55 10.72
CA TYR A 337 -14.96 -22.40 10.44
C TYR A 337 -14.13 -23.54 11.04
N HIS A 338 -14.40 -23.89 12.30
CA HIS A 338 -13.70 -24.97 12.99
C HIS A 338 -14.04 -26.36 12.44
N ASP A 339 -15.29 -26.61 12.05
CA ASP A 339 -15.68 -27.85 11.38
C ASP A 339 -15.02 -27.93 10.00
N TYR A 340 -15.04 -26.85 9.23
CA TYR A 340 -14.52 -26.82 7.87
C TYR A 340 -12.99 -26.93 7.82
N ILE A 341 -12.24 -26.34 8.78
CA ILE A 341 -10.79 -26.54 8.86
C ILE A 341 -10.44 -27.97 9.26
N LYS A 342 -11.27 -28.62 10.09
CA LYS A 342 -11.14 -30.03 10.43
C LYS A 342 -11.43 -30.93 9.23
N ASP A 343 -12.49 -30.69 8.49
CA ASP A 343 -12.89 -31.56 7.37
C ASP A 343 -12.08 -31.30 6.08
N HIS A 344 -11.58 -30.08 5.91
CA HIS A 344 -10.90 -29.63 4.68
C HIS A 344 -9.61 -28.81 4.94
N PRO A 345 -8.66 -29.34 5.74
CA PRO A 345 -7.50 -28.57 6.21
C PRO A 345 -6.63 -28.01 5.07
N THR A 346 -6.33 -28.84 4.06
CA THR A 346 -5.50 -28.43 2.92
C THR A 346 -6.19 -27.36 2.08
N LYS A 347 -7.53 -27.41 1.95
CA LYS A 347 -8.29 -26.40 1.20
C LYS A 347 -8.25 -25.06 1.92
N MET A 348 -8.43 -25.05 3.24
CA MET A 348 -8.34 -23.84 4.06
C MET A 348 -6.97 -23.18 4.00
N LEU A 349 -5.90 -23.97 4.13
CA LEU A 349 -4.54 -23.46 3.97
C LEU A 349 -4.30 -22.89 2.58
N ARG A 350 -4.72 -23.59 1.51
CA ARG A 350 -4.59 -23.07 0.14
C ARG A 350 -5.33 -21.75 -0.04
N MET A 351 -6.52 -21.59 0.53
CA MET A 351 -7.28 -20.35 0.48
C MET A 351 -6.53 -19.21 1.18
N ALA A 352 -6.08 -19.43 2.43
CA ALA A 352 -5.34 -18.41 3.17
C ALA A 352 -4.05 -17.97 2.44
N PHE A 353 -3.29 -18.93 1.89
CA PHE A 353 -2.07 -18.65 1.12
C PHE A 353 -2.37 -17.91 -0.19
N SER A 354 -3.50 -18.24 -0.84
CA SER A 354 -3.93 -17.54 -2.07
C SER A 354 -4.32 -16.08 -1.80
N GLY A 355 -4.86 -15.81 -0.61
CA GLY A 355 -5.20 -14.47 -0.14
C GLY A 355 -4.00 -13.61 0.20
N MET A 356 -2.80 -14.18 0.35
CA MET A 356 -1.53 -13.49 0.56
C MET A 356 -1.44 -12.62 1.85
N ASN A 357 -2.44 -12.65 2.73
CA ASN A 357 -2.40 -11.93 4.01
C ASN A 357 -1.74 -12.78 5.09
N GLU A 358 -0.67 -12.25 5.67
CA GLU A 358 0.18 -12.99 6.61
C GLU A 358 -0.54 -13.30 7.93
N GLN A 359 -1.38 -12.37 8.42
CA GLN A 359 -2.17 -12.58 9.63
C GLN A 359 -3.23 -13.66 9.42
N SER A 360 -3.86 -13.68 8.24
CA SER A 360 -4.80 -14.73 7.83
C SER A 360 -4.10 -16.07 7.69
N ILE A 361 -2.93 -16.11 7.04
CA ILE A 361 -2.10 -17.31 6.91
C ILE A 361 -1.72 -17.85 8.30
N ASP A 362 -1.15 -17.02 9.17
CA ASP A 362 -0.72 -17.44 10.50
C ASP A 362 -1.91 -17.93 11.35
N LYS A 363 -3.03 -17.21 11.33
CA LYS A 363 -4.25 -17.64 12.04
C LYS A 363 -4.75 -19.00 11.55
N VAL A 364 -4.97 -19.17 10.25
CA VAL A 364 -5.49 -20.44 9.70
C VAL A 364 -4.49 -21.57 9.95
N PHE A 365 -3.19 -21.31 9.87
CA PHE A 365 -2.17 -22.32 10.15
C PHE A 365 -2.14 -22.72 11.63
N ASN A 366 -2.27 -21.76 12.55
CA ASN A 366 -2.35 -22.04 13.99
C ASN A 366 -3.59 -22.86 14.32
N ASP A 367 -4.75 -22.48 13.78
CA ASP A 367 -6.00 -23.20 13.99
C ASP A 367 -5.91 -24.63 13.41
N PHE A 368 -5.21 -24.83 12.28
CA PHE A 368 -4.91 -26.15 11.75
C PHE A 368 -4.06 -26.98 12.73
N ILE A 369 -2.98 -26.40 13.27
CA ILE A 369 -2.12 -27.10 14.25
C ILE A 369 -2.93 -27.49 15.49
N THR A 370 -3.80 -26.60 15.99
CA THR A 370 -4.64 -26.88 17.15
C THR A 370 -5.58 -28.06 16.94
N HIS A 371 -6.11 -28.26 15.73
CA HIS A 371 -7.03 -29.38 15.44
C HIS A 371 -6.32 -30.71 15.15
N TYR A 372 -5.08 -30.66 14.70
CA TYR A 372 -4.33 -31.82 14.24
C TYR A 372 -3.13 -32.16 15.14
N ASP A 373 -2.97 -31.46 16.26
CA ASP A 373 -1.86 -31.57 17.23
C ASP A 373 -0.44 -31.42 16.66
N SER A 374 -0.29 -31.20 15.35
CA SER A 374 1.01 -31.00 14.70
C SER A 374 0.90 -30.50 13.26
N ALA A 375 1.76 -29.54 12.91
CA ALA A 375 2.00 -29.15 11.52
C ALA A 375 2.57 -30.29 10.65
N ASN A 376 3.15 -31.33 11.27
CA ASN A 376 3.77 -32.45 10.58
C ASN A 376 2.79 -33.35 9.82
N ASN A 377 1.49 -33.21 10.10
CA ASN A 377 0.42 -33.93 9.40
C ASN A 377 0.20 -33.45 7.96
N LEU A 378 0.82 -32.33 7.56
CA LEU A 378 0.85 -31.94 6.16
C LEU A 378 1.70 -32.91 5.33
N THR A 379 1.09 -33.40 4.24
CA THR A 379 1.77 -34.23 3.25
C THR A 379 2.81 -33.42 2.48
N LYS A 380 3.83 -34.09 1.92
CA LYS A 380 4.86 -33.43 1.09
C LYS A 380 4.21 -32.63 -0.04
N THR A 381 3.24 -33.22 -0.74
CA THR A 381 2.48 -32.57 -1.81
C THR A 381 1.73 -31.33 -1.36
N ALA A 382 1.12 -31.34 -0.17
CA ALA A 382 0.43 -30.18 0.38
C ALA A 382 1.42 -29.04 0.64
N VAL A 383 2.59 -29.33 1.24
CA VAL A 383 3.64 -28.34 1.48
C VAL A 383 4.16 -27.76 0.16
N SER A 384 4.47 -28.60 -0.83
CA SER A 384 4.91 -28.15 -2.17
C SER A 384 3.87 -27.22 -2.81
N THR A 385 2.58 -27.57 -2.72
CA THR A 385 1.49 -26.73 -3.26
C THR A 385 1.45 -25.35 -2.59
N LEU A 386 1.66 -25.27 -1.28
CA LEU A 386 1.68 -23.99 -0.56
C LEU A 386 2.92 -23.16 -0.95
N ILE A 387 4.06 -23.80 -1.23
CA ILE A 387 5.26 -23.15 -1.77
C ILE A 387 4.98 -22.58 -3.18
N ASP A 388 4.39 -23.37 -4.08
CA ASP A 388 4.01 -22.94 -5.44
C ASP A 388 3.05 -21.74 -5.40
N ILE A 389 2.03 -21.79 -4.54
CA ILE A 389 1.11 -20.66 -4.34
C ILE A 389 1.90 -19.44 -3.88
N SER A 390 2.81 -19.59 -2.91
CA SER A 390 3.62 -18.47 -2.40
C SER A 390 4.52 -17.86 -3.48
N ILE A 391 5.12 -18.68 -4.36
CA ILE A 391 5.96 -18.21 -5.48
C ILE A 391 5.13 -17.49 -6.54
N SER A 392 4.02 -18.08 -6.97
CA SER A 392 3.12 -17.49 -7.98
C SER A 392 2.53 -16.16 -7.51
N LYS A 393 2.23 -16.07 -6.21
CA LYS A 393 1.74 -14.87 -5.54
C LYS A 393 2.85 -13.91 -5.08
N LYS A 394 4.12 -14.24 -5.34
CA LYS A 394 5.29 -13.46 -4.92
C LYS A 394 5.33 -13.14 -3.42
N ASN A 395 4.85 -14.04 -2.57
CA ASN A 395 4.74 -13.86 -1.12
C ASN A 395 5.82 -14.65 -0.35
N PRO A 396 7.04 -14.10 -0.18
CA PRO A 396 8.12 -14.81 0.52
C PRO A 396 7.84 -15.01 2.02
N VAL A 397 7.04 -14.13 2.64
CA VAL A 397 6.75 -14.28 4.07
C VAL A 397 5.92 -15.52 4.36
N ALA A 398 5.02 -15.91 3.45
CA ALA A 398 4.28 -17.16 3.53
C ALA A 398 5.20 -18.39 3.63
N ILE A 399 6.33 -18.41 2.91
CA ILE A 399 7.36 -19.46 3.03
C ILE A 399 8.02 -19.43 4.42
N THR A 400 8.28 -18.25 4.94
CA THR A 400 8.87 -18.09 6.29
C THR A 400 7.89 -18.58 7.37
N ILE A 401 6.59 -18.32 7.22
CA ILE A 401 5.56 -18.84 8.12
C ILE A 401 5.53 -20.38 8.04
N LEU A 402 5.50 -20.97 6.83
CA LEU A 402 5.57 -22.42 6.66
C LEU A 402 6.78 -23.03 7.39
N ALA A 403 7.96 -22.48 7.13
CA ALA A 403 9.21 -22.98 7.70
C ALA A 403 9.27 -22.81 9.23
N GLY A 404 8.67 -21.75 9.76
CA GLY A 404 8.58 -21.52 11.21
C GLY A 404 7.60 -22.44 11.93
N LYS A 405 6.62 -23.03 11.23
CA LYS A 405 5.57 -23.88 11.82
C LYS A 405 5.79 -25.37 11.58
N ILE A 406 6.51 -25.76 10.52
CA ILE A 406 6.76 -27.16 10.16
C ILE A 406 8.15 -27.58 10.65
N ASN A 407 8.20 -28.58 11.54
CA ASN A 407 9.48 -29.13 12.01
C ASN A 407 10.24 -29.79 10.87
N TYR A 408 11.54 -29.51 10.77
CA TYR A 408 12.40 -30.01 9.69
C TYR A 408 11.81 -29.74 8.30
N PHE A 409 11.31 -28.52 8.09
CA PHE A 409 10.69 -28.10 6.83
C PHE A 409 11.55 -28.41 5.60
N ASP A 410 12.86 -28.19 5.68
CA ASP A 410 13.86 -28.54 4.66
C ASP A 410 13.84 -30.03 4.31
N LYS A 411 13.55 -30.91 5.29
CA LYS A 411 13.44 -32.36 5.10
C LYS A 411 12.05 -32.82 4.66
N LYS A 412 11.04 -31.95 4.66
CA LYS A 412 9.72 -32.30 4.10
C LYS A 412 9.75 -32.29 2.58
N ILE A 413 10.50 -31.36 1.98
CA ILE A 413 10.74 -31.33 0.53
C ILE A 413 12.13 -31.93 0.26
N THR A 414 12.17 -33.25 0.05
CA THR A 414 13.41 -34.00 -0.16
C THR A 414 13.85 -34.10 -1.62
N ASP A 415 12.97 -33.78 -2.56
CA ASP A 415 13.27 -33.86 -3.99
C ASP A 415 14.09 -32.62 -4.42
N HIS A 416 15.37 -32.85 -4.75
CA HIS A 416 16.29 -31.83 -5.25
C HIS A 416 15.78 -31.15 -6.53
N ALA A 417 15.19 -31.89 -7.47
CA ALA A 417 14.69 -31.32 -8.71
C ALA A 417 13.53 -30.34 -8.47
N GLN A 418 12.63 -30.70 -7.54
CA GLN A 418 11.54 -29.83 -7.13
C GLN A 418 12.06 -28.56 -6.42
N ARG A 419 13.01 -28.71 -5.49
CA ARG A 419 13.62 -27.57 -4.78
C ARG A 419 14.27 -26.57 -5.74
N LEU A 420 15.00 -27.06 -6.74
CA LEU A 420 15.61 -26.22 -7.78
C LEU A 420 14.57 -25.60 -8.72
N THR A 421 13.45 -26.29 -8.97
CA THR A 421 12.33 -25.74 -9.73
C THR A 421 11.73 -24.51 -9.03
N PHE A 422 11.55 -24.56 -7.71
CA PHE A 422 11.08 -23.39 -6.93
C PHE A 422 12.03 -22.19 -7.05
N ILE A 423 13.34 -22.42 -6.96
CA ILE A 423 14.35 -21.36 -7.15
C ILE A 423 14.27 -20.78 -8.56
N LYS A 424 14.22 -21.65 -9.59
CA LYS A 424 14.13 -21.20 -10.99
C LYS A 424 12.89 -20.33 -11.23
N GLN A 425 11.73 -20.73 -10.73
CA GLN A 425 10.50 -19.95 -10.84
C GLN A 425 10.64 -18.58 -10.16
N ALA A 426 11.24 -18.51 -8.96
CA ALA A 426 11.48 -17.26 -8.27
C ALA A 426 12.44 -16.32 -9.04
N ILE A 427 13.47 -16.87 -9.69
CA ILE A 427 14.37 -16.12 -10.58
C ILE A 427 13.61 -15.59 -11.80
N GLU A 428 12.79 -16.43 -12.44
CA GLU A 428 11.99 -16.06 -13.61
C GLU A 428 10.93 -14.99 -13.30
N HIS A 429 10.42 -14.98 -12.07
CA HIS A 429 9.56 -13.91 -11.53
C HIS A 429 10.31 -12.64 -11.15
N ASN A 430 11.64 -12.63 -11.25
CA ASN A 430 12.53 -11.54 -10.86
C ASN A 430 12.38 -11.13 -9.38
N ASP A 431 12.22 -12.11 -8.48
CA ASP A 431 11.94 -11.89 -7.06
C ASP A 431 13.15 -12.26 -6.16
N PRO A 432 14.05 -11.31 -5.87
CA PRO A 432 15.25 -11.56 -5.06
C PRO A 432 14.92 -12.00 -3.63
N LEU A 433 13.83 -11.49 -3.05
CA LEU A 433 13.44 -11.83 -1.68
C LEU A 433 12.93 -13.27 -1.60
N MET A 434 12.14 -13.72 -2.59
CA MET A 434 11.72 -15.11 -2.68
C MET A 434 12.91 -16.05 -2.87
N VAL A 435 13.86 -15.74 -3.77
CA VAL A 435 15.08 -16.55 -3.95
C VAL A 435 15.84 -16.71 -2.63
N ARG A 436 16.12 -15.60 -1.94
CA ARG A 436 16.80 -15.62 -0.64
C ARG A 436 16.04 -16.44 0.40
N THR A 437 14.72 -16.30 0.43
CA THR A 437 13.85 -16.97 1.39
C THR A 437 13.81 -18.48 1.16
N LEU A 438 13.69 -18.93 -0.09
CA LEU A 438 13.71 -20.34 -0.45
C LEU A 438 15.07 -20.97 -0.14
N ILE A 439 16.18 -20.33 -0.52
CA ILE A 439 17.54 -20.84 -0.21
C ILE A 439 17.73 -21.03 1.29
N LYS A 440 17.33 -20.02 2.08
CA LYS A 440 17.45 -20.05 3.54
C LYS A 440 16.59 -21.16 4.15
N ASN A 441 15.29 -21.20 3.83
CA ASN A 441 14.35 -22.05 4.54
C ASN A 441 14.37 -23.51 4.06
N LEU A 442 14.75 -23.76 2.80
CA LEU A 442 14.98 -25.13 2.31
C LEU A 442 16.39 -25.63 2.61
N ASN A 443 17.27 -24.78 3.14
CA ASN A 443 18.65 -25.12 3.46
C ASN A 443 19.40 -25.71 2.24
N LEU A 444 19.37 -24.99 1.11
CA LEU A 444 20.03 -25.42 -0.13
C LEU A 444 21.55 -25.32 0.04
N SER A 445 22.28 -26.39 -0.30
CA SER A 445 23.74 -26.40 -0.29
C SER A 445 24.32 -25.72 -1.54
N SER A 446 25.60 -25.36 -1.50
CA SER A 446 26.32 -24.87 -2.68
C SER A 446 26.25 -25.88 -3.83
N ASP A 447 26.45 -27.16 -3.54
CA ASP A 447 26.47 -28.22 -4.56
C ASP A 447 25.11 -28.36 -5.25
N GLU A 448 24.02 -28.29 -4.47
CA GLU A 448 22.66 -28.29 -5.00
C GLU A 448 22.40 -27.06 -5.87
N LEU A 449 22.80 -25.86 -5.41
CA LEU A 449 22.63 -24.63 -6.19
C LEU A 449 23.41 -24.67 -7.51
N ASN A 450 24.62 -25.26 -7.52
CA ASN A 450 25.44 -25.39 -8.72
C ASN A 450 24.83 -26.31 -9.80
N CYS A 451 23.74 -27.04 -9.49
CA CYS A 451 22.94 -27.73 -10.50
C CYS A 451 21.98 -26.82 -11.27
N LEU A 452 21.82 -25.54 -10.90
CA LEU A 452 21.02 -24.57 -11.65
C LEU A 452 21.75 -24.16 -12.94
N ASN A 453 21.02 -24.16 -14.06
CA ASN A 453 21.53 -23.62 -15.32
C ASN A 453 21.25 -22.12 -15.41
N ILE A 454 22.25 -21.30 -15.03
CA ILE A 454 22.16 -19.82 -15.09
C ILE A 454 23.16 -19.29 -16.11
N GLY A 455 22.66 -18.89 -17.28
CA GLY A 455 23.46 -18.27 -18.34
C GLY A 455 23.59 -16.75 -18.21
N VAL A 456 24.56 -16.17 -18.93
CA VAL A 456 24.80 -14.71 -18.99
C VAL A 456 23.54 -13.92 -19.38
N SER A 457 22.71 -14.46 -20.27
CA SER A 457 21.43 -13.85 -20.67
C SER A 457 20.47 -13.65 -19.49
N MET A 458 20.41 -14.65 -18.59
CA MET A 458 19.59 -14.59 -17.37
C MET A 458 20.12 -13.51 -16.41
N VAL A 459 21.43 -13.48 -16.22
CA VAL A 459 22.13 -12.46 -15.41
C VAL A 459 21.89 -11.05 -15.94
N ASN A 460 21.91 -10.88 -17.26
CA ASN A 460 21.62 -9.59 -17.90
C ASN A 460 20.17 -9.17 -17.66
N LYS A 461 19.23 -10.09 -17.82
CA LYS A 461 17.78 -9.83 -17.79
C LYS A 461 17.24 -9.51 -16.38
N TYR A 462 17.67 -10.24 -15.36
CA TYR A 462 17.05 -10.18 -14.02
C TYR A 462 17.86 -9.33 -13.02
N ASN A 463 17.27 -9.08 -11.86
CA ASN A 463 17.82 -8.26 -10.79
C ASN A 463 19.16 -8.85 -10.30
N VAL A 464 20.16 -7.98 -10.16
CA VAL A 464 21.51 -8.36 -9.73
C VAL A 464 21.54 -8.98 -8.33
N GLU A 465 20.66 -8.58 -7.42
CA GLU A 465 20.57 -9.11 -6.05
C GLU A 465 20.28 -10.61 -5.99
N ILE A 466 19.54 -11.15 -6.98
CA ILE A 466 19.33 -12.60 -7.12
C ILE A 466 20.69 -13.30 -7.24
N PHE A 467 21.52 -12.80 -8.16
CA PHE A 467 22.80 -13.42 -8.49
C PHE A 467 23.85 -13.16 -7.41
N THR A 468 23.82 -11.99 -6.76
CA THR A 468 24.60 -11.72 -5.55
C THR A 468 24.27 -12.76 -4.46
N THR A 469 22.98 -13.00 -4.20
CA THR A 469 22.54 -13.97 -3.20
C THR A 469 22.99 -15.39 -3.53
N LEU A 470 22.93 -15.78 -4.81
CA LEU A 470 23.42 -17.09 -5.25
C LEU A 470 24.94 -17.22 -5.07
N LYS A 471 25.71 -16.18 -5.45
CA LYS A 471 27.18 -16.13 -5.28
C LYS A 471 27.57 -16.23 -3.81
N GLU A 472 26.92 -15.47 -2.94
CA GLU A 472 27.10 -15.53 -1.47
C GLU A 472 26.81 -16.91 -0.88
N LYS A 473 26.00 -17.72 -1.57
CA LYS A 473 25.60 -19.08 -1.17
C LYS A 473 26.41 -20.18 -1.87
N GLY A 474 27.49 -19.80 -2.57
CA GLY A 474 28.44 -20.73 -3.16
C GLY A 474 28.09 -21.20 -4.58
N PHE A 475 27.16 -20.53 -5.27
CA PHE A 475 26.96 -20.74 -6.70
C PHE A 475 28.16 -20.20 -7.50
N GLN A 476 28.68 -21.00 -8.42
CA GLN A 476 29.80 -20.66 -9.28
C GLN A 476 29.29 -20.18 -10.63
N PHE A 477 29.49 -18.89 -10.90
CA PHE A 477 29.17 -18.29 -12.19
C PHE A 477 30.29 -18.50 -13.21
N SER A 478 29.97 -18.42 -14.50
CA SER A 478 31.02 -18.30 -15.52
C SER A 478 31.72 -16.94 -15.39
N PRO A 479 33.00 -16.81 -15.83
CA PRO A 479 33.72 -15.53 -15.75
C PRO A 479 32.95 -14.36 -16.40
N GLN A 480 32.29 -14.59 -17.54
CA GLN A 480 31.51 -13.53 -18.19
C GLN A 480 30.26 -13.12 -17.40
N ALA A 481 29.64 -14.07 -16.71
CA ALA A 481 28.50 -13.80 -15.84
C ALA A 481 28.95 -13.03 -14.58
N ASP A 482 30.08 -13.42 -13.98
CA ASP A 482 30.67 -12.71 -12.84
C ASP A 482 31.02 -11.25 -13.18
N ASP A 483 31.71 -11.01 -14.31
CA ASP A 483 32.02 -9.65 -14.79
C ASP A 483 30.76 -8.81 -15.01
N LEU A 484 29.66 -9.44 -15.44
CA LEU A 484 28.38 -8.76 -15.61
C LEU A 484 27.69 -8.46 -14.28
N ILE A 485 27.74 -9.38 -13.32
CA ILE A 485 27.23 -9.18 -11.96
C ILE A 485 27.98 -8.01 -11.32
N GLU A 486 29.31 -8.00 -11.36
CA GLU A 486 30.14 -6.94 -10.77
C GLU A 486 29.85 -5.58 -11.41
N ARG A 487 29.72 -5.51 -12.74
CA ARG A 487 29.32 -4.26 -13.43
C ARG A 487 27.92 -3.79 -13.01
N LYS A 488 26.94 -4.70 -12.93
CA LYS A 488 25.57 -4.35 -12.48
C LYS A 488 25.55 -3.94 -11.01
N GLN A 489 26.37 -4.56 -10.17
CA GLN A 489 26.57 -4.17 -8.77
C GLN A 489 27.21 -2.79 -8.68
N GLN A 490 28.29 -2.51 -9.41
CA GLN A 490 28.94 -1.20 -9.39
C GLN A 490 28.02 -0.08 -9.90
N GLN A 491 27.20 -0.34 -10.91
CA GLN A 491 26.16 0.59 -11.37
C GLN A 491 25.09 0.83 -10.30
N SER A 492 24.73 -0.21 -9.53
CA SER A 492 23.85 -0.04 -8.37
C SER A 492 24.55 0.69 -7.22
N ILE A 493 25.86 0.47 -7.00
CA ILE A 493 26.66 0.95 -5.87
C ILE A 493 27.15 2.40 -6.06
N GLY A 494 27.34 2.89 -7.29
CA GLY A 494 27.74 4.28 -7.58
C GLY A 494 26.77 5.33 -7.00
N VAL A 495 25.54 4.91 -6.70
CA VAL A 495 24.49 5.72 -6.07
C VAL A 495 24.30 5.35 -4.56
N VAL A 496 24.93 4.25 -4.09
CA VAL A 496 24.72 3.66 -2.74
C VAL A 496 25.44 4.35 -1.59
N LYS A 497 26.42 5.23 -1.84
CA LYS A 497 27.03 5.98 -0.71
C LYS A 497 26.04 6.92 0.01
N SER A 498 24.95 7.33 -0.63
CA SER A 498 23.80 8.01 0.01
C SER A 498 22.59 7.08 0.23
N ILE A 499 22.43 6.02 -0.57
CA ILE A 499 21.31 5.07 -0.48
C ILE A 499 21.52 3.97 0.58
N GLY A 500 22.72 3.73 1.11
CA GLY A 500 22.97 2.67 2.10
C GLY A 500 22.02 2.69 3.31
N LEU A 501 21.61 3.88 3.78
CA LEU A 501 20.58 4.04 4.82
C LEU A 501 19.16 3.83 4.28
N ALA A 502 18.87 4.23 3.03
CA ALA A 502 17.56 4.16 2.41
C ALA A 502 17.21 2.74 1.89
N LEU A 503 18.17 1.99 1.34
CA LEU A 503 18.01 0.57 0.96
C LEU A 503 17.90 -0.33 2.18
N THR A 504 18.68 -0.06 3.24
CA THR A 504 18.50 -0.73 4.52
C THR A 504 17.12 -0.40 5.07
N ARG A 505 16.68 0.87 5.06
CA ARG A 505 15.31 1.26 5.43
C ARG A 505 14.24 0.68 4.52
N PHE A 506 14.47 0.46 3.23
CA PHE A 506 13.49 -0.09 2.30
C PHE A 506 13.34 -1.60 2.47
N SER A 507 14.47 -2.30 2.59
CA SER A 507 14.51 -3.72 2.95
C SER A 507 13.94 -3.93 4.35
N GLU A 508 14.33 -3.09 5.32
CA GLU A 508 13.75 -3.05 6.65
C GLU A 508 12.28 -2.66 6.60
N PHE A 509 11.83 -1.71 5.79
CA PHE A 509 10.43 -1.28 5.63
C PHE A 509 9.58 -2.44 5.12
N LEU A 510 10.03 -3.11 4.06
CA LEU A 510 9.43 -4.36 3.57
C LEU A 510 9.43 -5.46 4.63
N THR A 511 10.33 -5.40 5.62
CA THR A 511 10.43 -6.35 6.75
C THR A 511 9.70 -5.86 8.04
N GLN A 512 9.51 -4.55 8.22
CA GLN A 512 9.06 -3.83 9.43
C GLN A 512 7.57 -3.51 9.38
N GLN A 513 6.92 -3.59 8.22
CA GLN A 513 5.45 -3.73 8.16
C GLN A 513 4.92 -4.89 9.05
N ASN A 514 5.81 -5.77 9.54
CA ASN A 514 5.52 -6.88 10.46
C ASN A 514 6.13 -6.80 11.87
N LYS A 515 6.74 -5.70 12.33
CA LYS A 515 7.42 -5.70 13.65
C LYS A 515 7.25 -4.40 14.45
N ILE A 516 6.21 -4.35 15.29
CA ILE A 516 6.28 -3.58 16.54
C ILE A 516 6.30 -4.55 17.73
N LYS A 517 7.51 -4.82 18.22
CA LYS A 517 7.87 -4.87 19.64
C LYS A 517 9.33 -4.42 19.73
N VAL A 518 9.55 -3.21 20.25
CA VAL A 518 10.87 -2.58 20.37
C VAL A 518 11.58 -3.13 21.60
N ASP A 519 12.81 -3.60 21.42
CA ASP A 519 13.74 -3.91 22.50
C ASP A 519 14.57 -2.65 22.81
N HIS A 520 14.24 -1.99 23.92
CA HIS A 520 14.80 -0.70 24.32
C HIS A 520 16.28 -0.77 24.73
N ASP A 521 16.81 -1.94 25.06
CA ASP A 521 18.17 -2.08 25.60
C ASP A 521 19.24 -2.11 24.50
N LYS A 522 18.90 -2.62 23.31
CA LYS A 522 19.79 -2.55 22.13
C LYS A 522 19.95 -1.14 21.57
N ILE A 523 18.93 -0.29 21.70
CA ILE A 523 19.00 1.10 21.24
C ILE A 523 19.98 1.89 22.11
N LYS A 524 20.00 1.66 23.44
CA LYS A 524 20.98 2.27 24.34
C LYS A 524 22.42 1.84 24.03
N GLN A 525 22.67 0.55 23.79
CA GLN A 525 24.02 0.07 23.43
C GLN A 525 24.53 0.65 22.11
N ASN A 526 23.67 0.73 21.09
CA ASN A 526 24.05 1.31 19.79
C ASN A 526 24.30 2.82 19.86
N PHE A 527 23.60 3.54 20.74
CA PHE A 527 23.82 4.97 20.95
C PHE A 527 25.15 5.26 21.67
N THR A 528 25.58 4.38 22.59
CA THR A 528 26.87 4.50 23.28
C THR A 528 28.04 4.22 22.33
N LEU A 529 27.97 3.17 21.52
CA LEU A 529 28.99 2.84 20.52
C LEU A 529 29.13 3.91 19.42
N PHE A 530 28.04 4.61 19.10
CA PHE A 530 28.04 5.73 18.16
C PHE A 530 28.71 7.00 18.72
N LYS A 531 28.55 7.27 20.03
CA LYS A 531 29.27 8.38 20.70
C LYS A 531 30.78 8.13 20.77
N GLU A 532 31.19 6.88 21.00
CA GLU A 532 32.61 6.49 21.07
C GLU A 532 33.32 6.55 19.72
N ARG A 533 32.63 6.26 18.61
CA ARG A 533 33.21 6.37 17.25
C ARG A 533 33.36 7.81 16.75
N ASN A 534 32.50 8.73 17.21
CA ASN A 534 32.56 10.12 16.79
C ASN A 534 33.59 10.96 17.56
N SER A 535 34.03 10.52 18.74
CA SER A 535 35.15 11.14 19.45
C SER A 535 36.51 10.74 18.86
N THR A 536 36.63 9.56 18.25
CA THR A 536 37.85 9.10 17.58
C THR A 536 38.12 9.85 16.27
N LEU A 537 37.07 10.17 15.50
CA LEU A 537 37.18 10.90 14.22
C LEU A 537 37.47 12.41 14.36
N ARG A 538 37.43 12.97 15.59
CA ARG A 538 37.85 14.36 15.85
C ARG A 538 39.34 14.50 16.21
N ASN A 539 40.04 13.40 16.47
CA ASN A 539 41.45 13.42 16.89
C ASN A 539 42.44 13.11 15.75
N GLU A 540 41.98 12.73 14.56
CA GLU A 540 42.83 12.49 13.39
C GLU A 540 42.66 13.65 12.39
N GLY A 541 43.32 14.78 12.70
CA GLY A 541 43.19 16.04 11.99
C GLY A 541 43.86 16.07 10.62
N ILE A 542 43.08 16.35 9.57
CA ILE A 542 43.54 17.02 8.35
C ILE A 542 42.49 18.08 8.01
N GLY A 543 42.68 19.29 8.55
CA GLY A 543 41.88 20.47 8.26
C GLY A 543 42.45 21.26 7.07
N PRO A 544 41.63 22.03 6.34
CA PRO A 544 42.04 22.82 5.19
C PRO A 544 42.84 24.06 5.61
N ALA A 545 43.79 24.47 4.77
CA ALA A 545 44.61 25.66 4.95
C ALA A 545 43.78 26.96 4.86
N GLU A 546 43.86 27.81 5.88
CA GLU A 546 43.33 29.18 5.86
C GLU A 546 44.41 30.20 5.44
N PRO A 547 44.07 31.22 4.63
CA PRO A 547 44.95 32.34 4.34
C PRO A 547 44.77 33.50 5.35
N GLY A 548 45.90 33.92 5.95
CA GLY A 548 46.24 35.34 6.18
C GLY A 548 45.54 36.10 7.32
N LYS A 549 46.24 36.24 8.45
CA LYS A 549 46.08 37.39 9.37
C LYS A 549 47.19 38.41 9.11
N SER A 550 46.83 39.65 8.77
CA SER A 550 47.67 40.84 8.98
C SER A 550 47.56 41.25 10.45
N MET A 551 48.70 41.18 11.17
CA MET A 551 49.56 42.28 11.62
C MET A 551 49.00 43.17 12.73
N VAL A 552 49.75 43.19 13.84
CA VAL A 552 49.97 44.36 14.71
C VAL A 552 51.43 44.25 15.24
N PRO A 553 52.06 45.34 15.72
CA PRO A 553 53.02 46.12 14.94
C PRO A 553 54.43 46.13 15.55
N GLY A 554 55.42 46.49 14.73
CA GLY A 554 56.80 46.79 15.10
C GLY A 554 57.53 47.37 13.92
#